data_AF-A0AAV4YD55-F1
#
_entry.id   AF-A0AAV4YD55-F1
#
_cell.length_a   1.000
_cell.length_b   1.000
_cell.length_c   1.000
_cell.angle_alpha   90.00
_cell.angle_beta   90.00
_cell.angle_gamma   90.00
#
_symmetry.space_group_name_H-M   'P 1'
#
loop_
_entity.id
_entity.type
_entity.pdbx_description
1 polymer ?
#
loop_
_entity_poly.entity_id
_entity_poly.type
_entity_poly.pdbx_seq_one_letter_code
_entity_poly.pdbx_strand_id
1 'polypeptide(L)'
;MGFYWLTRHRVKYICKMRSRTAWRVMTAARVCNTKAATADVLIGWRSNDCTFSLHDQMMSSLPDDIFEDTPRLAYVNLKGNRLTTLNQKAFSKRRVFYDLRDNFINCNCNIKWVTTHGNSYSKNMLASCAEPTTFRLQQLDDLEEDDFDYCE
;
A
#
# COMPACT_ATOMS: atom_id res chain seq x y z
N MET A 1 -13.15 14.37 -2.79
CA MET A 1 -11.69 14.40 -2.95
C MET A 1 -11.37 15.23 -4.19
N GLY A 2 -10.24 15.94 -4.22
CA GLY A 2 -9.82 16.70 -5.41
C GLY A 2 -8.31 16.60 -5.59
N PHE A 3 -7.88 16.26 -6.80
CA PHE A 3 -6.48 16.13 -7.19
C PHE A 3 -5.94 17.50 -7.64
N TYR A 4 -4.76 17.88 -7.17
CA TYR A 4 -4.06 19.07 -7.67
C TYR A 4 -2.64 18.68 -8.10
N TRP A 5 -2.43 18.66 -9.42
CA TRP A 5 -1.13 18.45 -10.04
C TRP A 5 -0.31 19.74 -9.89
N LEU A 6 0.82 19.68 -9.17
CA LEU A 6 1.65 20.87 -8.93
C LEU A 6 2.97 20.82 -9.70
N THR A 7 3.56 19.64 -9.93
CA THR A 7 4.74 19.45 -10.81
C THR A 7 4.81 18.03 -11.37
N ARG A 8 5.67 17.79 -12.37
CA ARG A 8 5.93 16.47 -13.01
C ARG A 8 6.34 15.34 -12.03
N HIS A 9 6.79 15.67 -10.81
CA HIS A 9 7.41 14.72 -9.86
C HIS A 9 6.77 14.69 -8.46
N ARG A 10 5.81 15.57 -8.16
CA ARG A 10 5.14 15.61 -6.85
C ARG A 10 3.63 15.75 -7.05
N VAL A 11 2.88 14.80 -6.49
CA VAL A 11 1.42 14.84 -6.46
C VAL A 11 1.00 15.22 -5.05
N LYS A 12 0.19 16.27 -4.91
CA LYS A 12 -0.38 16.63 -3.60
C LYS A 12 -1.72 15.91 -3.42
N TYR A 13 -1.86 15.21 -2.31
CA TYR A 13 -3.07 14.51 -1.89
C TYR A 13 -3.69 15.25 -0.73
N ILE A 14 -5.01 15.41 -0.76
CA ILE A 14 -5.77 16.03 0.32
C ILE A 14 -6.55 14.91 1.02
N CYS A 15 -6.24 14.63 2.28
CA CYS A 15 -6.93 13.62 3.08
C CYS A 15 -7.65 14.26 4.29
N LYS A 16 -8.82 13.72 4.63
CA LYS A 16 -9.62 14.14 5.79
C LYS A 16 -9.11 13.41 7.03
N MET A 17 -8.67 14.15 8.05
CA MET A 17 -8.19 13.54 9.28
C MET A 17 -9.35 13.07 10.16
N ARG A 18 -9.25 11.88 10.75
CA ARG A 18 -10.29 11.24 11.59
C ARG A 18 -10.68 12.05 12.84
N SER A 19 -9.88 13.06 13.22
CA SER A 19 -10.00 13.83 14.48
C SER A 19 -10.17 15.35 14.28
N ARG A 20 -10.21 15.88 13.04
CA ARG A 20 -10.40 17.33 12.80
C ARG A 20 -11.32 17.57 11.62
N THR A 21 -12.07 18.67 11.66
CA THR A 21 -12.77 19.26 10.49
C THR A 21 -11.82 19.86 9.45
N ALA A 22 -10.50 19.70 9.64
CA ALA A 22 -9.45 20.23 8.76
C ALA A 22 -8.85 19.16 7.84
N TRP A 23 -8.54 19.57 6.61
CA TRP A 23 -7.88 18.76 5.59
C TRP A 23 -6.35 18.87 5.73
N ARG A 24 -5.61 17.77 5.55
CA ARG A 24 -4.13 17.82 5.46
C ARG A 24 -3.69 17.61 4.01
N VAL A 25 -2.78 18.46 3.56
CA VAL A 25 -2.12 18.31 2.27
C VAL A 25 -0.88 17.45 2.45
N MET A 26 -0.91 16.23 1.93
CA MET A 26 0.23 15.31 1.87
C MET A 26 0.91 15.47 0.51
N THR A 27 2.23 15.41 0.49
CA THR A 27 2.98 15.44 -0.78
C THR A 27 3.52 14.05 -1.02
N ALA A 28 2.98 13.34 -2.01
CA ALA A 28 3.59 12.10 -2.44
C ALA A 28 4.72 12.39 -3.42
N ALA A 29 5.86 11.74 -3.22
CA ALA A 29 6.91 11.70 -4.20
C ALA A 29 6.58 10.62 -5.24
N ARG A 30 6.56 10.99 -6.53
CA ARG A 30 6.49 10.04 -7.64
C ARG A 30 7.80 10.10 -8.41
N VAL A 31 8.54 9.00 -8.43
CA VAL A 31 9.82 8.89 -9.13
C VAL A 31 9.70 7.82 -10.19
N CYS A 32 9.64 8.23 -11.45
CA CYS A 32 9.67 7.33 -12.61
C CYS A 32 11.04 7.48 -13.26
N ASN A 33 11.80 6.40 -13.33
CA ASN A 33 13.27 6.38 -13.45
C ASN A 33 13.92 7.48 -14.32
N THR A 34 14.96 8.09 -13.77
CA THR A 34 16.31 7.95 -14.34
C THR A 34 17.26 7.51 -13.22
N LYS A 35 17.63 6.23 -13.15
CA LYS A 35 18.69 5.63 -12.30
C LYS A 35 18.63 5.98 -10.78
N ALA A 36 17.57 5.63 -10.06
CA ALA A 36 17.62 5.70 -8.60
C ALA A 36 16.65 4.71 -7.92
N ALA A 37 17.14 3.51 -7.62
CA ALA A 37 16.56 2.63 -6.60
C ALA A 37 17.71 1.94 -5.85
N THR A 38 17.65 1.91 -4.53
CA THR A 38 18.63 1.28 -3.64
C THR A 38 18.68 -0.24 -3.87
N ALA A 39 19.84 -0.86 -3.63
CA ALA A 39 20.15 -2.23 -4.05
C ALA A 39 19.17 -3.31 -3.53
N ASP A 40 18.52 -3.08 -2.39
CA ASP A 40 17.63 -4.05 -1.72
C ASP A 40 16.30 -4.29 -2.46
N VAL A 41 16.01 -3.53 -3.51
CA VAL A 41 14.71 -3.55 -4.21
C VAL A 41 14.83 -4.19 -5.62
N LEU A 42 16.04 -4.56 -6.07
CA LEU A 42 16.37 -4.78 -7.48
C LEU A 42 15.94 -6.11 -8.15
N ILE A 43 15.11 -6.95 -7.53
CA ILE A 43 14.68 -8.19 -8.19
C ILE A 43 13.53 -7.89 -9.17
N GLY A 44 13.84 -7.60 -10.44
CA GLY A 44 12.87 -7.59 -11.55
C GLY A 44 12.48 -6.24 -12.17
N TRP A 45 13.17 -5.15 -11.83
CA TRP A 45 12.82 -3.78 -12.27
C TRP A 45 13.12 -3.52 -13.75
N ARG A 46 12.15 -2.97 -14.49
CA ARG A 46 12.33 -2.45 -15.86
C ARG A 46 12.72 -0.97 -15.82
N SER A 47 13.43 -0.50 -16.84
CA SER A 47 13.98 0.87 -16.92
C SER A 47 12.95 2.02 -16.85
N ASN A 48 11.64 1.73 -16.87
CA ASN A 48 10.54 2.72 -16.86
C ASN A 48 9.64 2.63 -15.62
N ASP A 49 10.04 1.85 -14.62
CA ASP A 49 9.24 1.63 -13.42
C ASP A 49 9.17 2.90 -12.55
N CYS A 50 7.98 3.13 -11.99
CA CYS A 50 7.68 4.26 -11.11
C CYS A 50 7.53 3.82 -9.66
N THR A 51 8.07 4.63 -8.77
CA THR A 51 7.87 4.57 -7.32
C THR A 51 6.89 5.64 -6.88
N PHE A 52 6.00 5.29 -5.96
CA PHE A 52 5.12 6.21 -5.23
C PHE A 52 5.41 6.10 -3.73
N SER A 53 5.69 7.22 -3.05
CA SER A 53 6.06 7.19 -1.63
C SER A 53 5.22 8.17 -0.80
N LEU A 54 4.59 7.61 0.24
CA LEU A 54 3.84 8.28 1.30
C LEU A 54 4.17 7.65 2.68
N HIS A 55 5.42 7.29 2.93
CA HIS A 55 5.86 6.74 4.23
C HIS A 55 5.75 7.77 5.37
N ASP A 56 5.54 7.28 6.59
CA ASP A 56 5.50 8.07 7.84
C ASP A 56 4.50 9.24 7.81
N GLN A 57 3.38 9.08 7.09
CA GLN A 57 2.34 10.12 6.96
C GLN A 57 1.19 9.96 7.95
N MET A 58 1.23 8.97 8.85
CA MET A 58 0.17 8.67 9.82
C MET A 58 -1.20 8.38 9.16
N MET A 59 -1.20 7.88 7.92
CA MET A 59 -2.43 7.61 7.18
C MET A 59 -3.16 6.39 7.72
N SER A 60 -4.46 6.52 7.97
CA SER A 60 -5.32 5.42 8.43
C SER A 60 -6.14 4.76 7.32
N SER A 61 -6.22 5.39 6.14
CA SER A 61 -6.94 4.89 4.97
C SER A 61 -6.38 5.50 3.70
N LEU A 62 -6.66 4.86 2.58
CA LEU A 62 -6.33 5.30 1.23
C LEU A 62 -7.61 5.37 0.40
N PRO A 63 -7.75 6.36 -0.50
CA PRO A 63 -8.78 6.33 -1.54
C PRO A 63 -8.62 5.11 -2.46
N ASP A 64 -9.72 4.51 -2.87
CA ASP A 64 -9.78 3.32 -3.73
C ASP A 64 -9.09 3.52 -5.09
N ASP A 65 -9.13 4.76 -5.59
CA ASP A 65 -8.66 5.19 -6.92
C ASP A 65 -7.25 5.81 -6.89
N ILE A 66 -6.57 5.83 -5.75
CA ILE A 66 -5.30 6.57 -5.56
C ILE A 66 -4.21 6.18 -6.58
N PHE A 67 -4.27 4.96 -7.11
CA PHE A 67 -3.33 4.45 -8.09
C PHE A 67 -3.93 4.30 -9.49
N GLU A 68 -5.18 4.64 -9.77
CA GLU A 68 -5.82 4.36 -11.06
C GLU A 68 -5.00 4.92 -12.25
N ASP A 69 -4.63 6.20 -12.22
CA ASP A 69 -3.84 6.89 -13.25
C ASP A 69 -2.32 6.69 -13.16
N THR A 70 -1.89 5.48 -12.80
CA THR A 70 -0.46 5.14 -12.65
C THR A 70 -0.07 3.85 -13.40
N PRO A 71 -0.05 3.87 -14.74
CA PRO A 71 0.17 2.66 -15.54
C PRO A 71 1.60 2.08 -15.44
N ARG A 72 2.56 2.89 -14.97
CA ARG A 72 3.97 2.50 -14.81
C ARG A 72 4.37 2.28 -13.35
N LEU A 73 3.41 2.31 -12.43
CA LEU A 73 3.69 2.08 -11.01
C LEU A 73 4.20 0.66 -10.82
N ALA A 74 5.33 0.52 -10.13
CA ALA A 74 5.97 -0.76 -9.81
C ALA A 74 6.22 -0.91 -8.31
N TYR A 75 6.40 0.20 -7.59
CA TYR A 75 6.67 0.18 -6.16
C TYR A 75 5.91 1.28 -5.42
N VAL A 76 5.32 0.91 -4.29
CA VAL A 76 4.56 1.80 -3.41
C VAL A 76 5.11 1.68 -2.00
N ASN A 77 5.64 2.77 -1.47
CA ASN A 77 6.09 2.84 -0.09
C ASN A 77 5.06 3.55 0.79
N LEU A 78 4.41 2.76 1.66
CA LEU A 78 3.43 3.19 2.65
C LEU A 78 3.87 2.80 4.07
N LYS A 79 5.16 2.50 4.26
CA LYS A 79 5.74 2.12 5.54
C LYS A 79 5.48 3.18 6.62
N GLY A 80 5.27 2.76 7.87
CA GLY A 80 5.16 3.68 9.02
C GLY A 80 3.87 4.51 9.04
N ASN A 81 2.83 4.02 8.38
CA ASN A 81 1.50 4.61 8.45
C ASN A 81 0.64 3.93 9.53
N ARG A 82 -0.66 4.17 9.52
CA ARG A 82 -1.63 3.62 10.48
C ARG A 82 -2.73 2.86 9.76
N LEU A 83 -2.42 2.29 8.59
CA LEU A 83 -3.38 1.51 7.82
C LEU A 83 -3.77 0.28 8.64
N THR A 84 -5.07 0.00 8.68
CA THR A 84 -5.61 -1.19 9.35
C THR A 84 -6.28 -2.16 8.40
N THR A 85 -6.60 -1.72 7.20
CA THR A 85 -7.30 -2.53 6.19
C THR A 85 -6.65 -2.31 4.84
N LEU A 86 -6.73 -3.33 3.98
CA LEU A 86 -6.22 -3.30 2.61
C LEU A 86 -7.43 -3.40 1.67
N ASN A 87 -7.90 -2.24 1.18
CA ASN A 87 -8.98 -2.21 0.20
C ASN A 87 -8.51 -2.83 -1.12
N GLN A 88 -9.20 -3.87 -1.57
CA GLN A 88 -8.91 -4.57 -2.82
C GLN A 88 -8.71 -3.61 -4.00
N LYS A 89 -9.56 -2.58 -4.17
CA LYS A 89 -9.47 -1.67 -5.32
C LYS A 89 -8.15 -0.90 -5.38
N ALA A 90 -7.62 -0.48 -4.22
CA ALA A 90 -6.34 0.21 -4.15
C ALA A 90 -5.15 -0.75 -4.31
N PHE A 91 -5.27 -1.98 -3.81
CA PHE A 91 -4.13 -2.90 -3.67
C PHE A 91 -4.15 -4.08 -4.67
N SER A 92 -5.07 -4.11 -5.64
CA SER A 92 -5.20 -5.21 -6.61
C SER A 92 -4.29 -5.09 -7.85
N LYS A 93 -3.35 -4.15 -7.91
CA LYS A 93 -2.43 -4.05 -9.05
C LYS A 93 -1.36 -5.14 -9.00
N ARG A 94 -1.53 -6.17 -9.85
CA ARG A 94 -0.67 -7.38 -9.90
C ARG A 94 0.84 -7.16 -10.07
N ARG A 95 1.28 -6.04 -10.63
CA ARG A 95 2.69 -5.74 -10.93
C ARG A 95 3.28 -4.65 -10.03
N VAL A 96 2.62 -4.37 -8.91
CA VAL A 96 3.07 -3.39 -7.93
C VAL A 96 3.49 -4.10 -6.66
N PHE A 97 4.69 -3.79 -6.19
CA PHE A 97 5.16 -4.14 -4.84
C PHE A 97 4.74 -3.06 -3.85
N TYR A 98 4.16 -3.47 -2.73
CA TYR A 98 3.69 -2.60 -1.67
C TYR A 98 4.51 -2.82 -0.40
N ASP A 99 5.23 -1.81 0.06
CA ASP A 99 5.85 -1.81 1.38
C ASP A 99 4.87 -1.21 2.41
N LEU A 100 4.32 -2.09 3.24
CA LEU A 100 3.29 -1.82 4.24
C LEU A 100 3.80 -2.08 5.67
N ARG A 101 5.12 -2.27 5.84
CA ARG A 101 5.72 -2.47 7.17
C ARG A 101 5.36 -1.33 8.11
N ASP A 102 5.35 -1.62 9.41
CA ASP A 102 5.01 -0.64 10.44
C ASP A 102 3.60 -0.01 10.24
N ASN A 103 2.63 -0.81 9.79
CA ASN A 103 1.20 -0.51 9.82
C ASN A 103 0.48 -1.50 10.76
N PHE A 104 -0.81 -1.25 11.06
CA PHE A 104 -1.62 -2.06 11.98
C PHE A 104 -2.62 -2.95 11.24
N ILE A 105 -2.16 -3.76 10.29
CA ILE A 105 -3.04 -4.51 9.39
C ILE A 105 -3.87 -5.54 10.16
N ASN A 106 -5.19 -5.50 9.99
CA ASN A 106 -6.11 -6.53 10.47
C ASN A 106 -6.28 -7.59 9.38
N CYS A 107 -5.68 -8.75 9.60
CA CYS A 107 -5.67 -9.93 8.76
C CYS A 107 -6.85 -10.86 9.07
N ASN A 108 -8.06 -10.31 8.96
CA ASN A 108 -9.31 -11.07 9.03
C ASN A 108 -9.95 -11.24 7.65
N CYS A 109 -11.16 -11.79 7.59
CA CYS A 109 -11.83 -12.08 6.33
C CYS A 109 -12.00 -10.89 5.37
N ASN A 110 -11.97 -9.64 5.85
CA ASN A 110 -12.09 -8.45 5.01
C ASN A 110 -10.94 -8.33 3.99
N ILE A 111 -9.79 -8.95 4.26
CA ILE A 111 -8.66 -8.97 3.34
C ILE A 111 -8.39 -10.36 2.75
N LYS A 112 -9.32 -11.31 2.83
CA LYS A 112 -9.20 -12.66 2.22
C LYS A 112 -8.80 -12.62 0.73
N TRP A 113 -9.12 -11.52 0.05
CA TRP A 113 -8.73 -11.31 -1.34
C TRP A 113 -7.21 -11.32 -1.59
N VAL A 114 -6.38 -11.08 -0.56
CA VAL A 114 -4.91 -11.04 -0.67
C VAL A 114 -4.30 -12.42 -0.97
N THR A 115 -5.03 -13.50 -0.65
CA THR A 115 -4.62 -14.90 -0.84
C THR A 115 -5.42 -15.63 -1.91
N THR A 116 -6.39 -14.99 -2.58
CA THR A 116 -7.31 -15.65 -3.52
C THR A 116 -6.59 -16.52 -4.56
N HIS A 117 -6.86 -17.82 -4.50
CA HIS A 117 -6.41 -18.93 -5.36
C HIS A 117 -5.63 -18.51 -6.62
N GLY A 118 -4.29 -18.54 -6.52
CA GLY A 118 -3.37 -18.35 -7.63
C GLY A 118 -2.86 -16.92 -7.83
N ASN A 119 -3.28 -15.97 -6.99
CA ASN A 119 -2.77 -14.60 -7.05
C ASN A 119 -1.71 -14.36 -5.97
N SER A 120 -0.49 -14.09 -6.41
CA SER A 120 0.65 -13.68 -5.58
C SER A 120 0.52 -12.26 -5.00
N TYR A 121 -0.69 -11.80 -4.62
CA TYR A 121 -0.86 -10.45 -4.08
C TYR A 121 -0.12 -10.32 -2.73
N SER A 122 -0.28 -11.30 -1.83
CA SER A 122 0.49 -11.39 -0.57
C SER A 122 2.01 -11.32 -0.80
N LYS A 123 2.53 -12.04 -1.80
CA LYS A 123 3.97 -12.07 -2.16
C LYS A 123 4.53 -10.72 -2.58
N ASN A 124 3.66 -9.83 -3.08
CA ASN A 124 4.04 -8.49 -3.48
C ASN A 124 3.85 -7.47 -2.34
N MET A 125 3.46 -7.91 -1.14
CA MET A 125 3.16 -7.06 0.00
C MET A 125 4.11 -7.36 1.16
N LEU A 126 4.94 -6.39 1.53
CA LEU A 126 5.71 -6.47 2.77
C LEU A 126 4.83 -5.96 3.91
N ALA A 127 4.09 -6.85 4.56
CA ALA A 127 3.15 -6.53 5.63
C ALA A 127 3.19 -7.59 6.73
N SER A 128 3.05 -7.15 7.98
CA SER A 128 2.82 -8.03 9.11
C SER A 128 1.44 -7.77 9.70
N CYS A 129 0.78 -8.81 10.18
CA CYS A 129 -0.52 -8.70 10.81
C CYS A 129 -0.38 -8.12 12.22
N ALA A 130 -1.26 -7.19 12.58
CA ALA A 130 -1.41 -6.66 13.93
C ALA A 130 -2.60 -7.30 14.65
N GLU A 131 -3.66 -7.58 13.88
CA GLU A 131 -4.86 -8.29 14.32
C GLU A 131 -5.21 -9.38 13.29
N PRO A 132 -5.97 -10.42 13.66
CA PRO A 132 -6.27 -10.81 15.04
C PRO A 132 -5.00 -11.16 15.83
N THR A 133 -5.08 -11.16 17.16
CA THR A 133 -3.94 -11.45 18.04
C THR A 133 -3.24 -12.78 17.73
N THR A 134 -3.97 -13.76 17.20
CA THR A 134 -3.45 -15.06 16.73
C THR A 134 -2.37 -14.91 15.66
N PHE A 135 -2.50 -13.96 14.74
CA PHE A 135 -1.56 -13.73 13.63
C PHE A 135 -0.61 -12.57 13.91
N ARG A 136 -0.59 -12.04 15.13
CA ARG A 136 0.20 -10.86 15.45
C ARG A 136 1.69 -11.07 15.14
N LEU A 137 2.27 -10.14 14.39
CA LEU A 137 3.64 -10.14 13.85
C LEU A 137 3.92 -11.17 12.73
N GLN A 138 2.96 -12.03 12.38
CA GLN A 138 3.10 -12.96 11.26
C GLN A 138 3.10 -12.19 9.94
N GLN A 139 3.93 -12.62 8.97
CA GLN A 139 3.95 -12.00 7.65
C GLN A 139 2.69 -12.40 6.88
N LEU A 140 2.15 -11.45 6.12
CA LEU A 140 0.96 -11.68 5.31
C LEU A 140 1.17 -12.78 4.26
N ASP A 141 2.40 -12.97 3.79
CA ASP A 141 2.74 -14.02 2.82
C ASP A 141 2.82 -15.43 3.40
N ASP A 142 2.90 -15.54 4.73
CA ASP A 142 2.93 -16.83 5.43
C ASP A 142 1.52 -17.36 5.76
N LEU A 143 0.46 -16.56 5.49
CA LEU A 143 -0.92 -16.93 5.78
C LEU A 143 -1.58 -17.59 4.56
N GLU A 144 -2.39 -18.61 4.82
CA GLU A 144 -3.16 -19.33 3.81
C GLU A 144 -4.57 -18.75 3.67
N GLU A 145 -5.31 -19.16 2.64
CA GLU A 145 -6.64 -18.60 2.36
C GLU A 145 -7.65 -18.87 3.50
N ASP A 146 -7.57 -20.04 4.12
CA ASP A 146 -8.47 -20.48 5.20
C ASP A 146 -8.23 -19.69 6.51
N ASP A 147 -7.04 -19.11 6.70
CA ASP A 147 -6.73 -18.24 7.85
C ASP A 147 -7.62 -16.98 7.88
N PHE A 148 -8.20 -16.62 6.73
CA PHE A 148 -9.08 -15.45 6.56
C PHE A 148 -10.58 -15.82 6.54
N ASP A 149 -11.00 -16.98 7.04
CA ASP A 149 -12.42 -17.36 7.01
C ASP A 149 -13.31 -16.61 8.01
N TYR A 150 -12.71 -16.00 9.03
CA TYR A 150 -13.45 -15.39 10.14
C TYR A 150 -13.34 -13.86 10.14
N CYS A 151 -14.48 -13.19 10.32
CA CYS A 151 -14.58 -11.78 10.68
C CYS A 151 -15.43 -11.66 11.94
N GLU A 152 -14.81 -11.26 13.04
CA GLU A 152 -15.52 -10.69 14.20
C GLU A 152 -15.86 -9.21 13.94
#